data_AF-A0A127SEP5-F1
#
_entry.id   AF-A0A127SEP5-F1
#
_cell.length_a   1.000
_cell.length_b   1.000
_cell.length_c   1.000
_cell.angle_alpha   90.00
_cell.angle_beta   90.00
_cell.angle_gamma   90.00
#
_symmetry.space_group_name_H-M   'P 1'
#
loop_
_entity.id
_entity.type
_entity.pdbx_description
1 polymer ?
#
loop_
_entity_poly.entity_id
_entity_poly.type
_entity_poly.pdbx_seq_one_letter_code
_entity_poly.pdbx_strand_id
1 'polypeptide(L)'
;AFGLSVIVSRNPVAFDLLRYAGGAYLVWRGYRLVRSSSNMGRDLAQDHKSTPFVREGFVASLVNPKGHVFMLAFMPQFVEPAAAPAEIQFLILGAVMRVVALLVEGTIALLSGWLGRALHGSVIAGRWLNWCVGCILAAIGARLLLMDTPNPVLTPVGS
;
A
#
# COMPACT_ATOMS: atom_id res chain seq x y z
N ALA A 1 -21.18 10.94 1.76
CA ALA A 1 -20.05 10.37 1.00
C ALA A 1 -20.04 8.85 1.20
N PHE A 2 -20.32 8.09 0.14
CA PHE A 2 -20.41 6.63 0.18
C PHE A 2 -19.24 6.05 -0.64
N GLY A 3 -18.07 5.91 -0.01
CA GLY A 3 -16.92 5.30 -0.68
C GLY A 3 -17.11 3.79 -0.89
N LEU A 4 -16.18 3.16 -1.63
CA LEU A 4 -16.06 1.70 -1.75
C LEU A 4 -16.14 0.98 -0.38
N SER A 5 -15.66 1.64 0.69
CA SER A 5 -15.78 1.16 2.07
C SER A 5 -17.22 0.99 2.55
N VAL A 6 -18.17 1.84 2.11
CA VAL A 6 -19.59 1.69 2.48
C VAL A 6 -20.29 0.62 1.66
N ILE A 7 -19.90 0.44 0.39
CA ILE A 7 -20.43 -0.66 -0.44
C ILE A 7 -19.96 -2.00 0.13
N VAL A 8 -18.69 -2.10 0.47
CA VAL A 8 -18.11 -3.29 1.09
C VAL A 8 -18.69 -3.52 2.49
N SER A 9 -18.87 -2.49 3.32
CA SER A 9 -19.45 -2.67 4.66
C SER A 9 -20.94 -3.03 4.64
N ARG A 10 -21.68 -2.63 3.60
CA ARG A 10 -23.10 -2.99 3.42
C ARG A 10 -23.32 -4.36 2.78
N ASN A 11 -22.29 -4.93 2.15
CA ASN A 11 -22.37 -6.24 1.50
C ASN A 11 -21.46 -7.25 2.24
N PRO A 12 -22.04 -8.11 3.09
CA PRO A 12 -21.28 -9.10 3.86
C PRO A 12 -20.37 -9.99 3.00
N VAL A 13 -20.84 -10.39 1.80
CA VAL A 13 -20.07 -11.25 0.89
C VAL A 13 -18.86 -10.50 0.32
N ALA A 14 -19.03 -9.24 -0.07
CA ALA A 14 -17.94 -8.40 -0.57
C ALA A 14 -16.89 -8.12 0.52
N PHE A 15 -17.35 -7.90 1.75
CA PHE A 15 -16.48 -7.77 2.92
C PHE A 15 -15.67 -9.03 3.17
N ASP A 16 -16.31 -10.20 3.20
CA ASP A 16 -15.65 -11.48 3.44
C ASP A 16 -14.65 -11.83 2.34
N LEU A 17 -15.02 -11.66 1.07
CA LEU A 17 -14.10 -11.86 -0.05
C LEU A 17 -12.86 -10.99 0.08
N LEU A 18 -13.04 -9.70 0.38
CA LEU A 18 -11.92 -8.78 0.55
C LEU A 18 -11.07 -9.14 1.78
N ARG A 19 -11.72 -9.53 2.88
CA ARG A 19 -11.07 -9.94 4.14
C ARG A 19 -10.21 -11.18 3.93
N TYR A 20 -10.77 -12.23 3.34
CA TYR A 20 -10.06 -13.48 3.08
C TYR A 20 -8.96 -13.30 2.05
N ALA A 21 -9.24 -12.65 0.92
CA ALA A 21 -8.24 -12.42 -0.12
C ALA A 21 -7.09 -11.53 0.38
N GLY A 22 -7.41 -10.42 1.06
CA GLY A 22 -6.42 -9.52 1.63
C GLY A 22 -5.59 -10.18 2.73
N GLY A 23 -6.24 -10.92 3.63
CA GLY A 23 -5.59 -11.63 4.73
C GLY A 23 -4.63 -12.71 4.23
N ALA A 24 -5.08 -13.56 3.30
CA ALA A 24 -4.25 -14.61 2.69
C ALA A 24 -3.05 -14.02 1.95
N TYR A 25 -3.26 -12.93 1.20
CA TYR A 25 -2.18 -12.24 0.51
C TYR A 25 -1.11 -11.69 1.48
N LEU A 26 -1.52 -11.06 2.59
CA LEU A 26 -0.61 -10.52 3.60
C LEU A 26 0.20 -11.63 4.29
N VAL A 27 -0.45 -12.74 4.65
CA VAL A 27 0.24 -13.93 5.21
C VAL A 27 1.27 -14.47 4.23
N TRP A 28 0.89 -14.65 2.97
CA TRP A 28 1.79 -15.13 1.93
C TRP A 28 2.97 -14.17 1.66
N ARG A 29 2.72 -12.87 1.59
CA ARG A 29 3.78 -11.84 1.45
C ARG A 29 4.72 -11.86 2.65
N GLY A 30 4.19 -11.92 3.87
CA GLY A 30 4.97 -12.00 5.09
C GLY A 30 5.85 -13.24 5.13
N TYR A 31 5.28 -14.41 4.81
CA TYR A 31 6.01 -15.67 4.72
C TYR A 31 7.15 -15.62 3.69
N ARG A 32 6.91 -15.09 2.49
CA ARG A 32 7.98 -14.97 1.48
C ARG A 32 9.10 -14.04 1.93
N LEU A 33 8.80 -12.99 2.68
CA LEU A 33 9.80 -12.05 3.19
C LEU A 33 10.65 -12.67 4.30
N VAL A 34 10.04 -13.44 5.21
CA VAL A 34 10.76 -14.23 6.22
C VAL A 34 11.65 -15.28 5.56
N ARG A 35 11.14 -15.98 4.54
CA ARG A 35 11.88 -17.03 3.81
C ARG A 35 12.99 -16.48 2.91
N SER A 36 12.85 -15.31 2.32
CA SER A 36 13.93 -14.69 1.53
C SER A 36 15.06 -14.18 2.42
N SER A 37 14.75 -13.82 3.66
CA SER A 37 15.70 -13.37 4.68
C SER A 37 16.81 -14.41 4.97
N SER A 38 16.52 -15.71 4.85
CA SER A 38 17.54 -16.76 5.00
C SER A 38 18.54 -16.82 3.84
N ASN A 39 18.15 -16.37 2.65
CA ASN A 39 18.93 -16.49 1.42
C ASN A 39 19.80 -15.26 1.10
N MET A 40 19.63 -14.16 1.84
CA MET A 40 20.28 -12.86 1.57
C MET A 40 21.82 -12.89 1.58
N GLY A 41 22.44 -13.85 2.26
CA GLY A 41 23.90 -14.01 2.26
C GLY A 41 24.51 -14.47 0.93
N ARG A 42 23.69 -14.91 -0.04
CA ARG A 42 24.16 -15.37 -1.36
C ARG A 42 24.14 -14.30 -2.45
N ASP A 43 23.28 -13.28 -2.34
CA ASP A 43 23.12 -12.23 -3.37
C ASP A 43 24.18 -11.12 -3.28
N LEU A 44 24.79 -10.91 -2.11
CA LEU A 44 25.82 -9.88 -1.92
C LEU A 44 27.14 -10.18 -2.67
N ALA A 45 27.30 -11.38 -3.21
CA ALA A 45 28.45 -11.77 -4.02
C ALA A 45 28.31 -11.41 -5.50
N GLN A 46 27.13 -11.00 -5.97
CA GLN A 46 26.92 -10.55 -7.35
C GLN A 46 26.83 -9.02 -7.39
N ASP A 47 27.98 -8.41 -7.59
CA ASP A 47 28.16 -7.00 -7.91
C ASP A 47 27.42 -6.66 -9.22
N HIS A 48 26.15 -6.26 -9.09
CA HIS A 48 25.35 -5.82 -10.22
C HIS A 48 25.69 -4.36 -10.51
N LYS A 49 26.45 -4.17 -11.60
CA LYS A 49 26.75 -2.89 -12.24
C LYS A 49 25.57 -1.92 -12.15
N SER A 50 25.74 -0.90 -11.31
CA SER A 50 24.75 0.15 -11.07
C SER A 50 24.50 0.99 -12.32
N THR A 51 23.42 0.68 -13.02
CA THR A 51 22.73 1.56 -13.99
C THR A 51 21.39 1.96 -13.34
N PRO A 52 20.78 3.12 -13.63
CA PRO A 52 20.13 3.93 -12.60
C PRO A 52 18.74 3.42 -12.24
N PHE A 53 18.66 2.49 -11.28
CA PHE A 53 17.45 2.13 -10.55
C PHE A 53 16.69 3.36 -10.01
N VAL A 54 17.38 4.48 -9.80
CA VAL A 54 16.77 5.76 -9.41
C VAL A 54 15.82 6.29 -10.48
N ARG A 55 16.17 6.20 -11.78
CA ARG A 55 15.32 6.69 -12.86
C ARG A 55 14.12 5.77 -13.08
N GLU A 56 14.33 4.45 -13.05
CA GLU A 56 13.22 3.49 -13.15
C GLU A 56 12.29 3.57 -11.95
N GLY A 57 12.82 3.69 -10.73
CA GLY A 57 12.02 3.90 -9.52
C GLY A 57 11.25 5.22 -9.55
N PHE A 58 11.88 6.30 -10.01
CA PHE A 58 11.23 7.60 -10.18
C PHE A 58 10.10 7.54 -11.21
N VAL A 59 10.34 6.92 -12.37
CA VAL A 59 9.31 6.71 -13.41
C VAL A 59 8.20 5.80 -12.90
N ALA A 60 8.51 4.72 -12.18
CA ALA A 60 7.51 3.82 -11.60
C ALA A 60 6.63 4.51 -10.56
N SER A 61 7.19 5.36 -9.70
CA SER A 61 6.44 6.22 -8.79
C SER A 61 5.57 7.23 -9.55
N LEU A 62 6.13 7.86 -10.60
CA LEU A 62 5.40 8.78 -11.51
C LEU A 62 4.31 8.10 -12.33
N VAL A 63 4.39 6.79 -12.55
CA VAL A 63 3.43 6.04 -13.35
C VAL A 63 2.50 5.21 -12.49
N ASN A 64 2.67 5.18 -11.15
CA ASN A 64 1.93 4.35 -10.19
C ASN A 64 0.42 4.26 -10.53
N PRO A 65 -0.03 3.24 -11.28
CA PRO A 65 -1.35 3.26 -11.89
C PRO A 65 -2.43 3.05 -10.84
N LYS A 66 -2.07 2.43 -9.70
CA LYS A 66 -2.98 2.27 -8.55
C LYS A 66 -3.34 3.61 -7.91
N GLY A 67 -2.37 4.52 -7.76
CA GLY A 67 -2.61 5.85 -7.21
C GLY A 67 -3.55 6.67 -8.08
N HIS A 68 -3.35 6.62 -9.40
CA HIS A 68 -4.21 7.33 -10.36
C HIS A 68 -5.64 6.77 -10.39
N VAL A 69 -5.81 5.44 -10.32
CA VAL A 69 -7.15 4.83 -10.26
C VAL A 69 -7.89 5.23 -8.99
N PHE A 70 -7.20 5.27 -7.84
CA PHE A 70 -7.79 5.79 -6.60
C PHE A 70 -8.18 7.26 -6.77
N MET A 71 -7.29 8.09 -7.31
CA MET A 71 -7.56 9.51 -7.53
C MET A 71 -8.81 9.71 -8.41
N LEU A 72 -8.97 8.96 -9.50
CA LEU A 72 -10.15 9.02 -10.37
C LEU A 72 -11.44 8.60 -9.66
N ALA A 73 -11.37 7.64 -8.73
CA ALA A 73 -12.52 7.19 -7.96
C ALA A 73 -12.96 8.19 -6.88
N PHE A 74 -12.03 8.99 -6.33
CA PHE A 74 -12.31 9.89 -5.21
C PHE A 74 -12.35 11.37 -5.59
N MET A 75 -11.70 11.82 -6.67
CA MET A 75 -11.72 13.23 -7.11
C MET A 75 -13.11 13.83 -7.35
N PRO A 76 -14.06 13.13 -8.00
CA PRO A 76 -15.37 13.72 -8.30
C PRO A 76 -16.11 14.21 -7.06
N GLN A 77 -15.81 13.65 -5.88
CA GLN A 77 -16.44 14.03 -4.62
C GLN A 77 -15.95 15.37 -4.05
N PHE A 78 -14.86 15.92 -4.59
CA PHE A 78 -14.24 17.18 -4.16
C PHE A 78 -14.48 18.33 -5.15
N VAL A 79 -15.21 18.06 -6.25
CA VAL A 79 -15.54 19.07 -7.25
C VAL A 79 -16.87 19.72 -6.89
N GLU A 80 -16.89 21.05 -6.85
CA GLU A 80 -18.08 21.85 -6.56
C GLU A 80 -18.57 22.54 -7.84
N PRO A 81 -19.66 22.06 -8.48
CA PRO A 81 -20.08 22.55 -9.80
C PRO A 81 -20.39 24.05 -9.86
N ALA A 82 -20.73 24.66 -8.73
CA ALA A 82 -21.08 26.07 -8.61
C ALA A 82 -19.88 27.02 -8.46
N ALA A 83 -18.69 26.51 -8.15
CA ALA A 83 -17.51 27.33 -7.83
C ALA A 83 -16.64 27.64 -9.07
N ALA A 84 -16.45 26.67 -9.97
CA ALA A 84 -15.63 26.80 -11.17
C ALA A 84 -15.94 25.66 -12.17
N PRO A 85 -15.52 25.75 -13.45
CA PRO A 85 -15.60 24.63 -14.39
C PRO A 85 -14.91 23.38 -13.84
N ALA A 86 -15.59 22.24 -13.93
CA ALA A 86 -15.12 20.97 -13.34
C ALA A 86 -13.71 20.59 -13.83
N GLU A 87 -13.40 20.84 -15.11
CA GLU A 87 -12.09 20.57 -15.72
C GLU A 87 -10.94 21.27 -14.99
N ILE A 88 -11.13 22.53 -14.60
CA ILE A 88 -10.11 23.32 -13.90
C ILE A 88 -9.92 22.79 -12.47
N GLN A 89 -11.03 22.46 -11.79
CA GLN A 89 -10.96 21.86 -10.45
C GLN A 89 -10.26 20.50 -10.49
N PHE A 90 -10.54 19.68 -11.50
CA PHE A 90 -9.86 18.41 -11.68
C PHE A 90 -8.36 18.59 -11.93
N LEU A 91 -7.94 19.56 -12.76
CA LEU A 91 -6.53 19.85 -12.99
C LEU A 91 -5.80 20.29 -11.71
N ILE A 92 -6.40 21.20 -10.94
CA ILE A 92 -5.80 21.71 -9.69
C ILE A 92 -5.69 20.59 -8.65
N LEU A 93 -6.78 19.87 -8.39
CA LEU A 93 -6.81 18.77 -7.42
C LEU A 93 -5.82 17.66 -7.82
N GLY A 94 -5.76 17.33 -9.11
CA GLY A 94 -4.82 16.35 -9.63
C GLY A 94 -3.37 16.79 -9.47
N ALA A 95 -3.06 18.06 -9.76
CA ALA A 95 -1.72 18.61 -9.58
C ALA A 95 -1.27 18.61 -8.11
N VAL A 96 -2.13 19.08 -7.20
CA VAL A 96 -1.85 19.08 -5.75
C VAL A 96 -1.58 17.65 -5.26
N MET A 97 -2.45 16.70 -5.60
CA MET A 97 -2.28 15.30 -5.24
C MET A 97 -0.97 14.73 -5.80
N ARG A 98 -0.61 15.06 -7.05
CA ARG A 98 0.63 14.56 -7.65
C ARG A 98 1.87 15.09 -6.96
N VAL A 99 1.88 16.38 -6.60
CA VAL A 99 2.97 16.99 -5.83
C VAL A 99 3.12 16.31 -4.47
N VAL A 100 2.02 16.13 -3.74
CA VAL A 100 2.03 15.44 -2.43
C VAL A 100 2.53 14.00 -2.58
N ALA A 101 2.02 13.26 -3.56
CA ALA A 101 2.46 11.88 -3.82
C ALA A 101 3.96 11.83 -4.15
N LEU A 102 4.46 12.74 -5.00
CA LEU A 102 5.87 12.80 -5.37
C LEU A 102 6.77 13.08 -4.17
N LEU A 103 6.36 13.99 -3.28
CA LEU A 103 7.10 14.29 -2.06
C LEU A 103 7.16 13.07 -1.14
N VAL A 104 6.03 12.43 -0.88
CA VAL A 104 5.97 11.25 0.01
C VAL A 104 6.75 10.07 -0.57
N GLU A 105 6.50 9.70 -1.83
CA GLU A 105 7.19 8.60 -2.50
C GLU A 105 8.69 8.89 -2.66
N GLY A 106 9.06 10.15 -2.96
CA GLY A 106 10.44 10.60 -3.03
C GLY A 106 11.17 10.47 -1.70
N THR A 107 10.57 10.93 -0.60
CA THR A 107 11.13 10.77 0.75
C THR A 107 11.30 9.30 1.10
N ILE A 108 10.29 8.45 0.85
CA ILE A 108 10.39 7.00 1.10
C ILE A 108 11.50 6.37 0.27
N ALA A 109 11.64 6.74 -1.00
CA ALA A 109 12.71 6.23 -1.87
C ALA A 109 14.10 6.63 -1.37
N LEU A 110 14.29 7.90 -0.97
CA LEU A 110 15.54 8.39 -0.41
C LEU A 110 15.90 7.68 0.90
N LEU A 111 14.94 7.54 1.82
CA LEU A 111 15.12 6.82 3.07
C LEU A 111 15.42 5.33 2.85
N SER A 112 14.73 4.70 1.89
CA SER A 112 14.98 3.29 1.54
C SER A 112 16.37 3.09 0.96
N GLY A 113 16.84 4.00 0.11
CA GLY A 113 18.20 3.98 -0.43
C GLY A 113 19.26 4.24 0.64
N TRP A 114 19.01 5.18 1.56
CA TRP A 114 19.89 5.43 2.70
C TRP A 114 19.96 4.22 3.64
N LEU A 115 18.81 3.64 3.99
CA LEU A 115 18.72 2.46 4.86
C LEU A 115 19.36 1.24 4.19
N GLY A 116 19.15 1.05 2.88
CA GLY A 116 19.79 0.00 2.11
C GLY A 116 21.32 0.11 2.13
N ARG A 117 21.87 1.32 1.97
CA ARG A 117 23.33 1.57 2.10
C ARG A 117 23.83 1.37 3.52
N ALA A 118 23.09 1.84 4.53
CA ALA A 118 23.45 1.66 5.93
C ALA A 118 23.46 0.17 6.36
N LEU A 119 22.55 -0.63 5.79
CA LEU A 119 22.46 -2.08 6.04
C LEU A 119 23.40 -2.92 5.16
N HIS A 120 23.98 -2.35 4.10
CA HIS A 120 24.88 -3.04 3.17
C HIS A 120 26.10 -3.67 3.87
N GLY A 121 26.52 -3.12 5.02
CA GLY A 121 27.60 -3.67 5.84
C GLY A 121 27.19 -4.81 6.78
N SER A 122 25.89 -5.10 6.96
CA SER A 122 25.40 -6.09 7.94
C SER A 122 24.26 -6.94 7.39
N VAL A 123 24.61 -8.13 6.89
CA VAL A 123 23.66 -9.18 6.47
C VAL A 123 22.66 -9.53 7.58
N ILE A 124 23.13 -9.48 8.84
CA ILE A 124 22.30 -9.77 10.01
C ILE A 124 21.22 -8.69 10.17
N ALA A 125 21.57 -7.41 10.07
CA ALA A 125 20.60 -6.32 10.21
C ALA A 125 19.54 -6.34 9.09
N GLY A 126 19.94 -6.59 7.84
CA GLY A 126 19.00 -6.78 6.73
C GLY A 126 18.07 -7.98 6.93
N ARG A 127 18.59 -9.08 7.49
CA ARG A 127 17.81 -10.27 7.82
C ARG A 127 16.77 -10.00 8.91
N TRP A 128 17.15 -9.30 9.98
CA TRP A 128 16.24 -8.89 11.04
C TRP A 128 15.15 -7.95 10.54
N LEU A 129 15.49 -6.96 9.70
CA LEU A 129 14.50 -6.06 9.11
C LEU A 129 13.44 -6.82 8.31
N ASN A 130 13.86 -7.70 7.39
CA ASN A 130 12.93 -8.49 6.59
C ASN A 130 12.09 -9.45 7.44
N TRP A 131 12.68 -10.03 8.47
CA TRP A 131 11.97 -10.90 9.40
C TRP A 131 10.89 -10.13 10.16
N CYS A 132 11.23 -8.97 10.74
CA CYS A 132 10.28 -8.11 11.47
C CYS A 132 9.12 -7.66 10.56
N VAL A 133 9.43 -7.12 9.38
CA VAL A 133 8.39 -6.69 8.42
C VAL A 133 7.52 -7.88 8.00
N GLY A 134 8.13 -9.04 7.76
CA GLY A 134 7.44 -10.26 7.37
C GLY A 134 6.48 -10.77 8.46
N CYS A 135 6.95 -10.80 9.71
CA CYS A 135 6.14 -11.16 10.88
C CYS A 135 4.98 -10.19 11.10
N ILE A 136 5.21 -8.87 10.96
CA ILE A 136 4.15 -7.86 11.10
C ILE A 136 3.07 -8.07 10.01
N LEU A 137 3.48 -8.26 8.76
CA LEU A 137 2.53 -8.52 7.66
C LEU A 137 1.74 -9.81 7.89
N ALA A 138 2.41 -10.88 8.32
CA ALA A 138 1.74 -12.15 8.61
C ALA A 138 0.77 -12.03 9.79
N ALA A 139 1.14 -11.31 10.85
CA ALA A 139 0.29 -11.08 12.02
C ALA A 139 -0.94 -10.24 11.66
N ILE A 140 -0.78 -9.17 10.87
CA ILE A 140 -1.91 -8.36 10.39
C ILE A 140 -2.83 -9.22 9.50
N GLY A 141 -2.26 -10.00 8.57
CA GLY A 141 -3.03 -10.89 7.71
C GLY A 141 -3.80 -11.95 8.50
N ALA A 142 -3.15 -12.60 9.46
CA ALA A 142 -3.79 -13.58 10.34
C ALA A 142 -4.91 -12.94 11.18
N ARG A 143 -4.68 -11.77 11.78
CA ARG A 143 -5.72 -11.03 12.51
C ARG A 143 -6.92 -10.70 11.62
N LEU A 144 -6.67 -10.33 10.36
CA LEU A 144 -7.73 -10.04 9.40
C LEU A 144 -8.57 -11.30 9.08
N LEU A 145 -7.93 -12.46 8.98
CA LEU A 145 -8.61 -13.74 8.74
C LEU A 145 -9.42 -14.21 9.95
N LEU A 146 -8.90 -13.97 11.16
CA LEU A 146 -9.49 -14.35 12.45
C LEU A 146 -10.54 -13.34 12.96
N MET A 147 -10.64 -12.17 12.34
CA MET A 147 -11.63 -11.17 12.73
C MET A 147 -13.04 -11.75 12.53
N ASP A 148 -13.91 -11.66 13.52
CA ASP A 148 -15.31 -12.01 13.33
C ASP A 148 -16.01 -10.95 12.46
N THR A 149 -16.90 -11.39 11.57
CA THR A 149 -17.78 -10.45 10.84
C THR A 149 -18.66 -9.72 11.85
N PRO A 150 -18.81 -8.38 11.76
CA PRO A 150 -19.81 -7.67 12.55
C PRO A 150 -21.16 -8.34 12.31
N ASN A 151 -21.76 -8.90 13.36
CA ASN A 151 -23.11 -9.43 13.31
C ASN A 151 -24.01 -8.28 12.81
N PRO A 152 -24.78 -8.44 11.71
CA PRO A 152 -25.77 -7.43 11.36
C PRO A 152 -26.73 -7.36 12.54
N VAL A 153 -26.56 -6.31 13.35
CA VAL A 153 -27.41 -6.04 14.49
C VAL A 153 -28.81 -5.85 13.94
N LEU A 154 -29.60 -6.92 13.97
CA LEU A 154 -31.05 -6.89 13.97
C LEU A 154 -31.46 -6.28 15.32
N THR A 155 -31.17 -4.99 15.55
CA THR A 155 -31.94 -4.23 16.53
C THR A 155 -33.24 -3.86 15.84
N PRO A 156 -34.39 -4.40 16.26
CA PRO A 156 -35.66 -3.81 15.87
C PRO A 156 -35.64 -2.38 16.40
N VAL A 157 -35.65 -1.41 15.49
CA VAL A 157 -35.95 -0.02 15.84
C VAL A 157 -37.43 0.01 16.20
N GLY A 158 -37.73 0.23 17.48
CA GLY A 158 -39.06 0.59 17.95
C GLY A 158 -39.93 -0.56 18.46
N SER A 159 -40.09 -0.61 19.78
CA SER A 159 -41.37 -0.89 20.44
C SER A 159 -41.71 0.32 21.30
#